data_AF-A0A3B8L3S8-F1
#
_entry.id   AF-A0A3B8L3S8-F1
#
_cell.length_a   1.000
_cell.length_b   1.000
_cell.length_c   1.000
_cell.angle_alpha   90.00
_cell.angle_beta   90.00
_cell.angle_gamma   90.00
#
_symmetry.space_group_name_H-M   'P 1'
#
loop_
_entity.id
_entity.type
_entity.pdbx_description
1 polymer ?
#
loop_
_entity_poly.entity_id
_entity_poly.type
_entity_poly.pdbx_seq_one_letter_code
_entity_poly.pdbx_strand_id
1 'polypeptide(L)'
;MRTGVRHFRGIPFDVRGVVNLTGGNRFAIAFPPRVSNIVVDAKADQLHFLNGGFSETVTGAPVAVYHVVYSDGKAVNFPARYRVELGDCWLAQNDTNVQNLAWRGEGAAAFTSKKDTALYLATWTNPRPDVTISHIDFIATLKQVNPYLVAITAERFEESLTDDAIPARELARRAVHKASRPNASKALLQYAVKLSQRATTLAPEDAEVWRLQSEMYLAMGQPQDASASSERTLKLAPESGEALYTQEKILVKLGQTDEALRIRAQARKMTLKGRITPRDKSLPAHFIDLTSHYNAALSENPYLERRRVPFVDDKLDGLTDGLGIYNGVSFDVRGVIALHGSRTQLREYVAVLTNGVRGIPVEQTAKTVHFLHGTSWAGRIPHGTTIGKYNFHYKDGSTEFADIRYGEHVLDWWLRDKRTATTAKLAHTQRSIRDADRQLGCYQMKWTNPKPDIPISHIDFETYGTEAAPFLLGITLTPVADPESKK
;
A
#
# COMPACT_ATOMS: atom_id res chain seq x y z
N MET A 1 20.23 1.71 -1.19
CA MET A 1 19.83 2.96 -1.89
C MET A 1 20.89 3.31 -2.93
N ARG A 2 20.51 3.85 -4.09
CA ARG A 2 21.48 4.28 -5.13
C ARG A 2 22.12 5.62 -4.74
N THR A 3 23.41 5.79 -5.01
CA THR A 3 24.16 7.05 -4.78
C THR A 3 23.68 8.19 -5.70
N GLY A 4 24.06 9.43 -5.37
CA GLY A 4 23.71 10.67 -6.07
C GLY A 4 22.57 11.45 -5.41
N VAL A 5 22.08 12.48 -6.10
CA VAL A 5 20.99 13.33 -5.58
C VAL A 5 19.68 12.53 -5.54
N ARG A 6 19.08 12.46 -4.35
CA ARG A 6 17.79 11.81 -4.06
C ARG A 6 16.87 12.79 -3.36
N HIS A 7 15.59 12.73 -3.67
CA HIS A 7 14.60 13.60 -3.06
C HIS A 7 13.77 12.82 -2.03
N PHE A 8 13.65 13.38 -0.82
CA PHE A 8 12.81 12.86 0.23
C PHE A 8 11.85 13.95 0.69
N ARG A 9 10.55 13.75 0.48
CA ARG A 9 9.51 14.74 0.80
C ARG A 9 9.78 16.13 0.20
N GLY A 10 10.26 16.20 -1.06
CA GLY A 10 10.60 17.47 -1.69
C GLY A 10 12.00 17.99 -1.40
N ILE A 11 12.77 17.37 -0.50
CA ILE A 11 14.11 17.82 -0.09
C ILE A 11 15.19 17.03 -0.83
N PRO A 12 16.08 17.67 -1.62
CA PRO A 12 17.22 16.99 -2.25
C PRO A 12 18.28 16.66 -1.22
N PHE A 13 18.91 15.50 -1.34
CA PHE A 13 20.07 15.06 -0.57
C PHE A 13 21.08 14.41 -1.51
N ASP A 14 22.35 14.81 -1.40
CA ASP A 14 23.43 14.15 -2.09
C ASP A 14 23.92 12.93 -1.30
N VAL A 15 23.48 11.74 -1.72
CA VAL A 15 23.76 10.49 -1.02
C VAL A 15 25.02 9.84 -1.61
N ARG A 16 26.11 9.82 -0.84
CA ARG A 16 27.39 9.21 -1.27
C ARG A 16 28.00 8.21 -0.30
N GLY A 17 27.60 8.27 0.97
CA GLY A 17 28.18 7.44 2.03
C GLY A 17 27.47 7.66 3.35
N VAL A 18 28.09 7.21 4.44
CA VAL A 18 27.52 7.31 5.78
C VAL A 18 28.62 7.73 6.77
N VAL A 19 28.32 8.73 7.60
CA VAL A 19 29.10 9.10 8.79
C VAL A 19 28.51 8.34 9.97
N ASN A 20 29.24 7.37 10.52
CA ASN A 20 28.76 6.51 11.59
C ASN A 20 29.52 6.80 12.89
N LEU A 21 28.79 6.92 14.00
CA LEU A 21 29.35 7.16 15.33
C LEU A 21 29.07 5.99 16.28
N THR A 22 29.82 5.93 17.38
CA THR A 22 29.49 5.05 18.52
C THR A 22 29.77 5.73 19.85
N GLY A 23 28.86 5.55 20.83
CA GLY A 23 29.11 5.97 22.21
C GLY A 23 29.93 4.96 23.04
N GLY A 24 30.26 3.78 22.48
CA GLY A 24 31.08 2.78 23.19
C GLY A 24 30.78 1.30 22.90
N ASN A 25 30.04 0.98 21.84
CA ASN A 25 29.82 -0.42 21.43
C ASN A 25 31.06 -0.99 20.75
N ARG A 26 31.42 -2.24 21.05
CA ARG A 26 32.57 -2.93 20.46
C ARG A 26 32.16 -3.61 19.13
N PHE A 27 32.40 -2.91 18.02
CA PHE A 27 32.35 -3.50 16.68
C PHE A 27 33.76 -3.78 16.17
N ALA A 28 33.89 -4.65 15.16
CA ALA A 28 35.18 -4.86 14.47
C ALA A 28 35.67 -3.59 13.76
N ILE A 29 34.75 -2.73 13.32
CA ILE A 29 35.07 -1.41 12.76
C ILE A 29 35.03 -0.39 13.89
N ALA A 30 36.12 0.38 14.06
CA ALA A 30 36.19 1.47 15.01
C ALA A 30 35.43 2.70 14.47
N PHE A 31 34.36 3.09 15.15
CA PHE A 31 33.64 4.34 14.87
C PHE A 31 34.04 5.40 15.90
N PRO A 32 34.20 6.67 15.52
CA PRO A 32 34.48 7.73 16.48
C PRO A 32 33.21 8.09 17.28
N PRO A 33 33.33 8.63 18.51
CA PRO A 33 32.18 9.15 19.26
C PRO A 33 31.71 10.52 18.75
N ARG A 34 32.53 11.18 17.93
CA ARG A 34 32.25 12.48 17.35
C ARG A 34 32.91 12.65 15.99
N VAL A 35 32.25 13.38 15.12
CA VAL A 35 32.85 13.98 13.93
C VAL A 35 32.62 15.47 14.03
N SER A 36 33.72 16.22 14.01
CA SER A 36 33.69 17.68 14.15
C SER A 36 33.91 18.36 12.81
N ASN A 37 33.51 19.63 12.74
CA ASN A 37 33.75 20.49 11.59
C ASN A 37 33.16 19.95 10.27
N ILE A 38 31.92 19.44 10.30
CA ILE A 38 31.15 19.19 9.08
C ILE A 38 30.77 20.56 8.50
N VAL A 39 31.50 20.99 7.48
CA VAL A 39 31.36 22.33 6.89
C VAL A 39 29.96 22.52 6.32
N VAL A 40 29.34 23.65 6.64
CA VAL A 40 28.07 24.11 6.04
C VAL A 40 28.34 25.39 5.24
N ASP A 41 29.01 26.36 5.85
CA ASP A 41 29.38 27.67 5.30
C ASP A 41 28.26 28.35 4.49
N ALA A 42 27.05 28.31 5.05
CA ALA A 42 25.87 28.88 4.41
C ALA A 42 24.90 29.45 5.44
N LYS A 43 24.13 30.46 5.03
CA LYS A 43 22.90 30.83 5.73
C LYS A 43 21.84 29.77 5.41
N ALA A 44 20.94 29.49 6.34
CA ALA A 44 19.87 28.52 6.14
C ALA A 44 18.66 28.85 7.01
N ASP A 45 17.44 28.73 6.48
CA ASP A 45 16.22 28.77 7.28
C ASP A 45 15.99 27.44 8.01
N GLN A 46 16.34 26.33 7.35
CA GLN A 46 16.27 24.99 7.93
C GLN A 46 17.48 24.14 7.55
N LEU A 47 17.82 23.22 8.45
CA LEU A 47 18.71 22.10 8.16
C LEU A 47 17.88 20.80 8.15
N HIS A 48 18.10 20.00 7.12
CA HIS A 48 17.51 18.68 6.96
C HIS A 48 18.59 17.62 7.10
N PHE A 49 18.31 16.58 7.88
CA PHE A 49 19.26 15.50 8.14
C PHE A 49 18.62 14.18 7.73
N LEU A 50 19.24 13.50 6.78
CA LEU A 50 18.91 12.11 6.44
C LEU A 50 19.77 11.20 7.31
N ASN A 51 19.16 10.53 8.27
CA ASN A 51 19.87 9.84 9.34
C ASN A 51 19.19 8.53 9.77
N GLY A 52 19.81 7.84 10.72
CA GLY A 52 19.26 6.69 11.42
C GLY A 52 20.14 6.30 12.60
N GLY A 53 19.80 5.21 13.27
CA GLY A 53 20.63 4.61 14.31
C GLY A 53 20.65 3.10 14.17
N PHE A 54 21.68 2.44 14.66
CA PHE A 54 21.68 0.99 14.84
C PHE A 54 21.53 0.67 16.33
N SER A 55 20.68 -0.32 16.63
CA SER A 55 20.21 -0.69 17.98
C SER A 55 19.08 0.19 18.50
N GLU A 56 18.34 -0.35 19.47
CA GLU A 56 17.13 0.25 20.02
C GLU A 56 17.37 0.89 21.40
N THR A 57 16.61 1.94 21.71
CA THR A 57 16.51 2.51 23.06
C THR A 57 15.10 3.07 23.29
N VAL A 58 14.87 3.72 24.42
CA VAL A 58 13.55 4.30 24.75
C VAL A 58 13.22 5.50 23.86
N THR A 59 11.96 5.61 23.41
CA THR A 59 11.47 6.75 22.62
C THR A 59 11.74 8.07 23.34
N GLY A 60 12.24 9.07 22.61
CA GLY A 60 12.54 10.40 23.15
C GLY A 60 13.94 10.54 23.75
N ALA A 61 14.69 9.46 23.97
CA ALA A 61 16.06 9.54 24.45
C ALA A 61 16.98 10.21 23.42
N PRO A 62 17.80 11.22 23.79
CA PRO A 62 18.76 11.83 22.88
C PRO A 62 19.90 10.85 22.61
N VAL A 63 20.00 10.37 21.36
CA VAL A 63 21.03 9.40 20.93
C VAL A 63 22.20 10.07 20.21
N ALA A 64 21.96 11.25 19.66
CA ALA A 64 23.00 12.12 19.12
C ALA A 64 22.64 13.59 19.29
N VAL A 65 23.63 14.46 19.11
CA VAL A 65 23.46 15.91 19.04
C VAL A 65 24.13 16.41 17.77
N TYR A 66 23.40 17.22 17.01
CA TYR A 66 23.97 18.10 16.00
C TYR A 66 24.24 19.45 16.67
N HIS A 67 25.50 19.72 17.00
CA HIS A 67 25.94 20.98 17.58
C HIS A 67 26.22 21.95 16.42
N VAL A 68 25.30 22.87 16.19
CA VAL A 68 25.33 23.81 15.06
C VAL A 68 26.07 25.07 15.50
N VAL A 69 27.20 25.37 14.87
CA VAL A 69 28.04 26.53 15.19
C VAL A 69 27.88 27.60 14.11
N TYR A 70 27.65 28.83 14.53
CA TYR A 70 27.55 29.99 13.63
C TYR A 70 28.92 30.63 13.41
N SER A 71 29.03 31.44 12.36
CA SER A 71 30.25 32.20 12.03
C SER A 71 30.62 33.24 13.10
N ASP A 72 29.66 33.66 13.93
CA ASP A 72 29.88 34.59 15.05
C ASP A 72 30.28 33.88 16.36
N GLY A 73 30.56 32.58 16.31
CA GLY A 73 31.01 31.77 17.45
C GLY A 73 29.91 31.32 18.40
N LYS A 74 28.66 31.76 18.23
CA LYS A 74 27.53 31.19 18.99
C LYS A 74 27.22 29.80 18.47
N ALA A 75 26.55 28.98 19.29
CA ALA A 75 26.14 27.65 18.89
C ALA A 75 24.78 27.25 19.49
N VAL A 76 24.10 26.31 18.83
CA VAL A 76 22.82 25.75 19.25
C VAL A 76 22.87 24.22 19.11
N ASN A 77 22.37 23.51 20.11
CA ASN A 77 22.24 22.06 20.06
C ASN A 77 20.89 21.66 19.45
N PHE A 78 20.93 20.82 18.43
CA PHE A 78 19.76 20.08 17.94
C PHE A 78 19.89 18.61 18.36
N PRO A 79 19.22 18.18 19.44
CA PRO A 79 19.25 16.80 19.88
C PRO A 79 18.43 15.92 18.92
N ALA A 80 19.03 14.84 18.44
CA ALA A 80 18.34 13.80 17.70
C ALA A 80 17.85 12.73 18.68
N ARG A 81 16.55 12.67 18.90
CA ARG A 81 15.94 11.72 19.83
C ARG A 81 15.44 10.50 19.10
N TYR A 82 15.60 9.35 19.76
CA TYR A 82 15.17 8.07 19.23
C TYR A 82 13.65 8.00 19.06
N ARG A 83 13.19 7.49 17.91
CA ARG A 83 11.80 7.48 17.42
C ARG A 83 11.11 8.85 17.36
N VAL A 84 11.88 9.94 17.36
CA VAL A 84 11.35 11.29 17.12
C VAL A 84 12.05 11.90 15.91
N GLU A 85 13.35 12.17 15.99
CA GLU A 85 14.14 12.69 14.87
C GLU A 85 14.78 11.58 14.02
N LEU A 86 15.14 10.46 14.64
CA LEU A 86 15.68 9.26 13.97
C LEU A 86 15.20 7.99 14.67
N GLY A 87 15.29 6.83 14.02
CA GLY A 87 14.99 5.52 14.62
C GLY A 87 16.00 4.45 14.21
N ASP A 88 15.70 3.18 14.53
CA ASP A 88 16.54 2.05 14.14
C ASP A 88 16.58 1.92 12.60
N CYS A 89 17.75 1.62 12.06
CA CYS A 89 17.94 1.26 10.66
C CYS A 89 17.18 -0.01 10.32
N TRP A 90 16.85 -0.85 11.31
CA TRP A 90 16.03 -2.02 11.12
C TRP A 90 14.59 -1.75 11.52
N LEU A 91 13.71 -1.77 10.52
CA LEU A 91 12.30 -1.58 10.70
C LEU A 91 11.58 -2.93 10.64
N ALA A 92 10.65 -3.16 11.57
CA ALA A 92 9.76 -4.31 11.44
C ALA A 92 8.87 -4.11 10.20
N GLN A 93 8.63 -5.17 9.42
CA GLN A 93 7.85 -5.09 8.18
C GLN A 93 6.41 -4.56 8.39
N ASN A 94 5.88 -4.72 9.60
CA ASN A 94 4.55 -4.25 9.97
C ASN A 94 4.54 -2.82 10.58
N ASP A 95 5.68 -2.13 10.68
CA ASP A 95 5.71 -0.77 11.20
C ASP A 95 5.46 0.23 10.05
N THR A 96 4.30 0.87 10.05
CA THR A 96 3.85 1.76 8.96
C THR A 96 3.57 3.19 9.40
N ASN A 97 3.47 3.43 10.71
CA ASN A 97 3.31 4.78 11.26
C ASN A 97 4.61 5.23 11.93
N VAL A 98 5.67 5.23 11.13
CA VAL A 98 7.01 5.53 11.58
C VAL A 98 7.24 7.03 11.45
N GLN A 99 7.31 7.71 12.59
CA GLN A 99 7.55 9.15 12.62
C GLN A 99 8.84 9.49 11.88
N ASN A 100 8.78 10.50 11.02
CA ASN A 100 9.91 10.99 10.22
C ASN A 100 10.56 9.96 9.28
N LEU A 101 9.92 8.83 8.97
CA LEU A 101 10.41 7.91 7.94
C LEU A 101 10.56 8.65 6.59
N ALA A 102 11.76 8.61 6.04
CA ALA A 102 12.13 9.25 4.79
C ALA A 102 12.28 8.23 3.66
N TRP A 103 12.82 7.06 3.98
CA TRP A 103 13.06 5.98 3.03
C TRP A 103 12.94 4.64 3.73
N ARG A 104 12.41 3.65 2.99
CA ARG A 104 12.29 2.27 3.41
C ARG A 104 12.79 1.35 2.31
N GLY A 105 13.73 0.46 2.64
CA GLY A 105 14.19 -0.60 1.76
C GLY A 105 13.61 -1.94 2.20
N GLU A 106 12.56 -2.37 1.51
CA GLU A 106 11.84 -3.61 1.81
C GLU A 106 12.71 -4.85 1.58
N GLY A 107 12.69 -5.78 2.54
CA GLY A 107 13.40 -7.07 2.44
C GLY A 107 14.93 -6.97 2.36
N ALA A 108 15.50 -5.79 2.64
CA ALA A 108 16.93 -5.54 2.46
C ALA A 108 17.82 -6.13 3.57
N ALA A 109 17.25 -6.58 4.70
CA ALA A 109 18.03 -7.19 5.78
C ALA A 109 18.31 -8.67 5.47
N ALA A 110 19.59 -9.05 5.43
CA ALA A 110 20.03 -10.42 5.16
C ALA A 110 19.87 -11.40 6.35
N PHE A 111 19.47 -10.91 7.53
CA PHE A 111 19.30 -11.74 8.72
C PHE A 111 17.94 -12.46 8.73
N THR A 112 17.87 -13.58 9.44
CA THR A 112 16.71 -14.48 9.61
C THR A 112 15.44 -13.83 10.19
N SER A 113 15.44 -12.51 10.43
CA SER A 113 14.39 -11.76 11.13
C SER A 113 13.46 -10.93 10.23
N LYS A 114 13.55 -11.02 8.90
CA LYS A 114 12.61 -10.36 7.95
C LYS A 114 12.34 -8.89 8.28
N LYS A 115 13.42 -8.11 8.49
CA LYS A 115 13.32 -6.66 8.75
C LYS A 115 13.56 -5.87 7.46
N ASP A 116 12.94 -4.72 7.37
CA ASP A 116 13.23 -3.73 6.34
C ASP A 116 14.34 -2.79 6.82
N THR A 117 14.93 -2.06 5.89
CA THR A 117 15.86 -0.96 6.22
C THR A 117 15.13 0.36 6.22
N ALA A 118 15.52 1.30 7.09
CA ALA A 118 14.89 2.61 7.20
C ALA A 118 15.90 3.75 7.32
N LEU A 119 15.54 4.90 6.74
CA LEU A 119 16.15 6.20 6.99
C LEU A 119 15.09 7.21 7.40
N TYR A 120 15.52 8.20 8.18
CA TYR A 120 14.66 9.19 8.81
C TYR A 120 15.07 10.60 8.39
N LEU A 121 14.09 11.50 8.33
CA LEU A 121 14.26 12.90 7.99
C LEU A 121 14.03 13.76 9.22
N ALA A 122 15.12 14.11 9.91
CA ALA A 122 15.08 15.14 10.93
C ALA A 122 15.12 16.52 10.25
N THR A 123 14.37 17.48 10.77
CA THR A 123 14.39 18.86 10.28
C THR A 123 14.51 19.81 11.46
N TRP A 124 15.52 20.67 11.43
CA TRP A 124 15.75 21.71 12.40
C TRP A 124 15.41 23.08 11.80
N THR A 125 14.67 23.89 12.55
CA THR A 125 14.40 25.29 12.18
C THR A 125 15.48 26.16 12.79
N ASN A 126 16.22 26.89 11.95
CA ASN A 126 17.28 27.76 12.39
C ASN A 126 16.69 28.98 13.12
N PRO A 127 17.03 29.21 14.41
CA PRO A 127 16.58 30.41 15.12
C PRO A 127 17.28 31.70 14.64
N ARG A 128 18.35 31.59 13.85
CA ARG A 128 19.15 32.70 13.33
C ARG A 128 19.40 32.52 11.81
N PRO A 129 18.35 32.59 10.98
CA PRO A 129 18.45 32.29 9.55
C PRO A 129 19.41 33.23 8.79
N ASP A 130 19.63 34.45 9.28
CA ASP A 130 20.46 35.46 8.63
C ASP A 130 21.95 35.40 8.98
N VAL A 131 22.34 34.50 9.89
CA VAL A 131 23.73 34.29 10.31
C VAL A 131 24.25 33.01 9.66
N THR A 132 25.45 33.10 9.06
CA THR A 132 26.08 31.94 8.43
C THR A 132 26.32 30.84 9.47
N ILE A 133 25.88 29.63 9.16
CA ILE A 133 26.24 28.42 9.87
C ILE A 133 27.62 28.03 9.36
N SER A 134 28.63 28.01 10.23
CA SER A 134 30.00 27.67 9.83
C SER A 134 30.13 26.17 9.65
N HIS A 135 29.81 25.42 10.69
CA HIS A 135 29.92 23.96 10.70
C HIS A 135 28.99 23.31 11.72
N ILE A 136 28.92 21.99 11.64
CA ILE A 136 28.19 21.14 12.58
C ILE A 136 29.16 20.13 13.17
N ASP A 137 29.12 19.95 14.49
CA ASP A 137 29.68 18.76 15.12
C ASP A 137 28.57 17.72 15.32
N PHE A 138 28.80 16.50 14.87
CA PHE A 138 27.92 15.36 15.10
C PHE A 138 28.48 14.52 16.23
N ILE A 139 27.72 14.39 17.32
CA ILE A 139 28.20 13.81 18.58
C ILE A 139 27.24 12.71 19.03
N ALA A 140 27.75 11.50 19.29
CA ALA A 140 26.96 10.44 19.90
C ALA A 140 26.85 10.67 21.41
N THR A 141 25.64 10.52 21.97
CA THR A 141 25.39 10.76 23.40
C THR A 141 25.13 9.49 24.19
N LEU A 142 24.58 8.44 23.56
CA LEU A 142 24.26 7.18 24.21
C LEU A 142 25.13 6.04 23.68
N LYS A 143 25.67 5.23 24.60
CA LYS A 143 26.53 4.09 24.23
C LYS A 143 25.78 2.98 23.51
N GLN A 144 24.48 2.85 23.78
CA GLN A 144 23.63 1.76 23.29
C GLN A 144 23.28 1.88 21.81
N VAL A 145 23.09 3.10 21.30
CA VAL A 145 22.69 3.37 19.92
C VAL A 145 23.89 3.89 19.15
N ASN A 146 24.06 3.38 17.93
CA ASN A 146 25.05 3.87 16.98
C ASN A 146 24.35 4.80 15.99
N PRO A 147 24.33 6.12 16.24
CA PRO A 147 23.70 7.05 15.32
C PRO A 147 24.58 7.22 14.08
N TYR A 148 23.96 7.34 12.93
CA TYR A 148 24.64 7.61 11.68
C TYR A 148 23.91 8.67 10.86
N LEU A 149 24.68 9.38 10.06
CA LEU A 149 24.23 10.48 9.21
C LEU A 149 24.59 10.13 7.76
N VAL A 150 23.60 10.21 6.86
CA VAL A 150 23.77 9.93 5.43
C VAL A 150 24.06 11.21 4.66
N ALA A 151 23.28 12.26 4.90
CA ALA A 151 23.42 13.54 4.22
C ALA A 151 22.74 14.68 5.00
N ILE A 152 23.20 15.91 4.78
CA ILE A 152 22.60 17.15 5.30
C ILE A 152 22.25 18.06 4.12
N THR A 153 21.10 18.72 4.18
CA THR A 153 20.70 19.77 3.23
C THR A 153 20.39 21.05 3.99
N ALA A 154 21.08 22.13 3.64
CA ALA A 154 20.76 23.48 4.08
C ALA A 154 19.73 24.08 3.11
N GLU A 155 18.58 24.49 3.63
CA GLU A 155 17.53 25.12 2.85
C GLU A 155 17.45 26.61 3.16
N ARG A 156 17.55 27.44 2.12
CA ARG A 156 17.05 28.82 2.12
C ARG A 156 15.67 28.88 1.50
N PHE A 157 14.74 29.51 2.21
CA PHE A 157 13.36 29.63 1.76
C PHE A 157 13.25 30.51 0.51
N GLU A 158 13.98 31.62 0.48
CA GLU A 158 13.99 32.53 -0.66
C GLU A 158 14.51 31.85 -1.93
N GLU A 159 15.64 31.14 -1.83
CA GLU A 159 16.22 30.38 -2.96
C GLU A 159 15.26 29.31 -3.46
N SER A 160 14.62 28.56 -2.56
CA SER A 160 13.64 27.53 -2.95
C SER A 160 12.39 28.11 -3.63
N LEU A 161 12.06 29.38 -3.37
CA LEU A 161 10.94 30.09 -4.00
C LEU A 161 11.30 30.76 -5.32
N THR A 162 12.58 30.82 -5.69
CA THR A 162 13.05 31.46 -6.93
C THR A 162 13.80 30.49 -7.85
N ASP A 163 14.24 29.33 -7.36
CA ASP A 163 14.95 28.32 -8.15
C ASP A 163 14.02 27.58 -9.11
N ASP A 164 14.13 27.91 -10.39
CA ASP A 164 13.34 27.32 -11.48
C ASP A 164 13.79 25.89 -11.83
N ALA A 165 14.92 25.41 -11.29
CA ALA A 165 15.37 24.04 -11.48
C ALA A 165 14.60 23.03 -10.60
N ILE A 166 13.88 23.49 -9.55
CA ILE A 166 13.12 22.60 -8.67
C ILE A 166 11.82 22.18 -9.35
N PRO A 167 11.58 20.87 -9.58
CA PRO A 167 10.35 20.40 -10.19
C PRO A 167 9.10 20.75 -9.36
N ALA A 168 7.99 21.09 -10.03
CA ALA A 168 6.73 21.46 -9.38
C ALA A 168 6.24 20.41 -8.36
N ARG A 169 6.35 19.11 -8.67
CA ARG A 169 6.00 18.03 -7.75
C ARG A 169 6.87 18.01 -6.49
N GLU A 170 8.16 18.34 -6.58
CA GLU A 170 9.05 18.42 -5.41
C GLU A 170 8.71 19.63 -4.54
N LEU A 171 8.39 20.79 -5.13
CA LEU A 171 7.88 21.96 -4.40
C LEU A 171 6.58 21.63 -3.65
N ALA A 172 5.64 20.94 -4.30
CA ALA A 172 4.38 20.52 -3.70
C ALA A 172 4.57 19.51 -2.56
N ARG A 173 5.42 18.49 -2.73
CA ARG A 173 5.78 17.54 -1.66
C ARG A 173 6.45 18.23 -0.49
N ARG A 174 7.33 19.20 -0.77
CA ARG A 174 7.99 20.02 0.25
C ARG A 174 6.98 20.83 1.05
N ALA A 175 6.01 21.46 0.37
CA ALA A 175 4.92 22.20 1.00
C ALA A 175 4.11 21.32 1.99
N VAL A 176 3.72 20.11 1.57
CA VAL A 176 3.04 19.14 2.44
C VAL A 176 3.89 18.79 3.67
N HIS A 177 5.19 18.55 3.49
CA HIS A 177 6.10 18.26 4.60
C HIS A 177 6.22 19.43 5.58
N LYS A 178 6.32 20.67 5.09
CA LYS A 178 6.36 21.87 5.94
C LYS A 178 5.06 22.06 6.72
N ALA A 179 3.91 21.87 6.07
CA ALA A 179 2.58 22.02 6.68
C ALA A 179 2.27 20.92 7.71
N SER A 180 2.77 19.71 7.49
CA SER A 180 2.56 18.56 8.38
C SER A 180 3.46 18.57 9.62
N ARG A 181 4.31 19.59 9.78
CA ARG A 181 5.23 19.68 10.92
C ARG A 181 4.48 19.93 12.22
N PRO A 182 4.76 19.16 13.29
CA PRO A 182 4.26 19.47 14.62
C PRO A 182 4.72 20.87 15.05
N ASN A 183 3.80 21.67 15.59
CA ASN A 183 4.06 23.03 16.07
C ASN A 183 4.70 23.94 15.00
N ALA A 184 4.31 23.79 13.72
CA ALA A 184 4.77 24.66 12.64
C ALA A 184 4.47 26.14 12.96
N SER A 185 5.48 27.01 12.84
CA SER A 185 5.29 28.45 13.04
C SER A 185 4.44 29.05 11.92
N LYS A 186 3.79 30.19 12.19
CA LYS A 186 3.04 30.93 11.17
C LYS A 186 3.89 31.22 9.92
N ALA A 187 5.16 31.57 10.11
CA ALA A 187 6.09 31.82 9.00
C ALA A 187 6.36 30.55 8.18
N LEU A 188 6.52 29.39 8.83
CA LEU A 188 6.71 28.11 8.13
C LEU A 188 5.46 27.70 7.33
N LEU A 189 4.27 27.91 7.89
CA LEU A 189 3.01 27.65 7.20
C LEU A 189 2.81 28.57 5.99
N GLN A 190 3.15 29.86 6.13
CA GLN A 190 3.14 30.80 5.00
C GLN A 190 4.14 30.39 3.91
N TYR A 191 5.31 29.91 4.29
CA TYR A 191 6.29 29.37 3.34
C TYR A 191 5.75 28.14 2.60
N ALA A 192 5.09 27.21 3.30
CA ALA A 192 4.44 26.04 2.68
C ALA A 192 3.42 26.47 1.61
N VAL A 193 2.57 27.45 1.92
CA VAL A 193 1.59 27.98 0.97
C VAL A 193 2.27 28.58 -0.26
N LYS A 194 3.34 29.38 -0.09
CA LYS A 194 4.10 29.95 -1.22
C LYS A 194 4.73 28.87 -2.11
N LEU A 195 5.32 27.83 -1.51
CA LEU A 195 5.85 26.68 -2.26
C LEU A 195 4.75 26.00 -3.09
N SER A 196 3.57 25.80 -2.48
CA SER A 196 2.44 25.18 -3.16
C SER A 196 1.88 26.05 -4.29
N GLN A 197 1.78 27.37 -4.10
CA GLN A 197 1.37 28.32 -5.14
C GLN A 197 2.34 28.35 -6.32
N ARG A 198 3.65 28.33 -6.03
CA ARG A 198 4.68 28.22 -7.07
C ARG A 198 4.54 26.91 -7.84
N ALA A 199 4.33 25.79 -7.14
CA ALA A 199 4.12 24.49 -7.78
C ALA A 199 2.92 24.49 -8.74
N THR A 200 1.77 25.02 -8.32
CA THR A 200 0.56 25.08 -9.17
C THR A 200 0.71 26.09 -10.32
N THR A 201 1.54 27.13 -10.17
CA THR A 201 1.87 28.06 -11.26
C THR A 201 2.77 27.42 -12.31
N LEU A 202 3.77 26.64 -11.88
CA LEU A 202 4.70 25.95 -12.77
C LEU A 202 4.04 24.78 -13.53
N ALA A 203 3.06 24.12 -12.91
CA ALA A 203 2.39 22.96 -13.48
C ALA A 203 0.87 22.99 -13.26
N PRO A 204 0.13 23.93 -13.90
CA PRO A 204 -1.30 24.14 -13.66
C PRO A 204 -2.19 23.00 -14.16
N GLU A 205 -1.68 22.16 -15.06
CA GLU A 205 -2.37 20.99 -15.62
C GLU A 205 -1.91 19.67 -14.98
N ASP A 206 -1.05 19.70 -13.95
CA ASP A 206 -0.61 18.51 -13.23
C ASP A 206 -1.52 18.22 -12.03
N ALA A 207 -2.37 17.19 -12.16
CA ALA A 207 -3.30 16.79 -11.11
C ALA A 207 -2.59 16.44 -9.79
N GLU A 208 -1.37 15.87 -9.81
CA GLU A 208 -0.65 15.50 -8.58
C GLU A 208 -0.30 16.74 -7.75
N VAL A 209 0.06 17.84 -8.41
CA VAL A 209 0.42 19.10 -7.74
C VAL A 209 -0.79 19.69 -7.00
N TRP A 210 -1.95 19.71 -7.64
CA TRP A 210 -3.21 20.15 -7.00
C TRP A 210 -3.65 19.21 -5.87
N ARG A 211 -3.45 17.89 -6.03
CA ARG A 211 -3.73 16.92 -4.96
C ARG A 211 -2.86 17.20 -3.73
N LEU A 212 -1.56 17.39 -3.93
CA LEU A 212 -0.62 17.71 -2.86
C LEU A 212 -0.94 19.06 -2.21
N GLN A 213 -1.41 20.06 -2.96
CA GLN A 213 -1.92 21.31 -2.36
C GLN A 213 -3.12 21.08 -1.45
N SER A 214 -4.09 20.24 -1.87
CA SER A 214 -5.23 19.89 -1.02
C SER A 214 -4.80 19.16 0.26
N GLU A 215 -3.80 18.29 0.18
CA GLU A 215 -3.22 17.60 1.35
C GLU A 215 -2.47 18.55 2.29
N MET A 216 -1.76 19.54 1.74
CA MET A 216 -1.13 20.60 2.53
C MET A 216 -2.18 21.38 3.32
N TYR A 217 -3.28 21.80 2.69
CA TYR A 217 -4.36 22.51 3.38
C TYR A 217 -5.06 21.63 4.44
N LEU A 218 -5.27 20.34 4.16
CA LEU A 218 -5.74 19.39 5.18
C LEU A 218 -4.80 19.30 6.38
N ALA A 219 -3.47 19.25 6.15
CA ALA A 219 -2.48 19.23 7.22
C ALA A 219 -2.50 20.52 8.07
N MET A 220 -2.85 21.65 7.45
CA MET A 220 -3.05 22.94 8.12
C MET A 220 -4.40 23.05 8.84
N GLY A 221 -5.28 22.05 8.73
CA GLY A 221 -6.63 22.10 9.30
C GLY A 221 -7.60 23.01 8.54
N GLN A 222 -7.36 23.24 7.25
CA GLN A 222 -8.14 24.12 6.37
C GLN A 222 -8.89 23.32 5.28
N PRO A 223 -9.94 22.56 5.64
CA PRO A 223 -10.64 21.69 4.68
C PRO A 223 -11.42 22.46 3.60
N GLN A 224 -11.81 23.72 3.86
CA GLN A 224 -12.45 24.57 2.85
C GLN A 224 -11.47 24.91 1.71
N ASP A 225 -10.26 25.37 2.03
CA ASP A 225 -9.22 25.67 1.04
C ASP A 225 -8.78 24.40 0.28
N ALA A 226 -8.72 23.27 0.99
CA ALA A 226 -8.43 21.97 0.39
C ALA A 226 -9.47 21.57 -0.67
N SER A 227 -10.75 21.95 -0.49
CA SER A 227 -11.84 21.58 -1.41
C SER A 227 -11.62 22.14 -2.81
N ALA A 228 -11.23 23.42 -2.94
CA ALA A 228 -10.98 24.04 -4.25
C ALA A 228 -9.85 23.34 -5.02
N SER A 229 -8.78 22.96 -4.30
CA SER A 229 -7.64 22.23 -4.87
C SER A 229 -8.03 20.80 -5.28
N SER A 230 -8.89 20.15 -4.49
CA SER A 230 -9.43 18.83 -4.78
C SER A 230 -10.35 18.84 -6.01
N GLU A 231 -11.21 19.85 -6.16
CA GLU A 231 -12.05 20.03 -7.36
C GLU A 231 -11.20 20.19 -8.62
N ARG A 232 -10.11 20.98 -8.55
CA ARG A 232 -9.18 21.13 -9.67
C ARG A 232 -8.49 19.80 -10.01
N THR A 233 -8.07 19.05 -8.99
CA THR A 233 -7.49 17.71 -9.16
C THR A 233 -8.44 16.78 -9.90
N LEU A 234 -9.71 16.73 -9.49
CA LEU A 234 -10.73 15.83 -10.07
C LEU A 234 -11.19 16.28 -11.46
N LYS A 235 -11.11 17.57 -11.79
CA LYS A 235 -11.31 18.06 -13.17
C LYS A 235 -10.21 17.54 -14.10
N LEU A 236 -8.96 17.50 -13.63
CA LEU A 236 -7.81 17.03 -14.41
C LEU A 236 -7.72 15.49 -14.46
N ALA A 237 -8.12 14.80 -13.38
CA ALA A 237 -8.02 13.35 -13.24
C ALA A 237 -9.28 12.75 -12.57
N PRO A 238 -10.43 12.72 -13.27
CA PRO A 238 -11.72 12.31 -12.69
C PRO A 238 -11.79 10.84 -12.25
N GLU A 239 -10.95 9.98 -12.83
CA GLU A 239 -10.84 8.56 -12.47
C GLU A 239 -9.67 8.26 -11.51
N SER A 240 -9.05 9.28 -10.90
CA SER A 240 -7.97 9.06 -9.94
C SER A 240 -8.51 8.62 -8.58
N GLY A 241 -8.25 7.36 -8.23
CA GLY A 241 -8.59 6.81 -6.92
C GLY A 241 -7.95 7.58 -5.76
N GLU A 242 -6.71 8.05 -5.91
CA GLU A 242 -6.02 8.88 -4.91
C GLU A 242 -6.71 10.25 -4.74
N ALA A 243 -7.10 10.90 -5.84
CA ALA A 243 -7.77 12.19 -5.77
C ALA A 243 -9.13 12.08 -5.07
N LEU A 244 -9.92 11.05 -5.41
CA LEU A 244 -11.19 10.76 -4.76
C LEU A 244 -11.01 10.42 -3.28
N TYR A 245 -9.94 9.71 -2.91
CA TYR A 245 -9.65 9.44 -1.50
C TYR A 245 -9.26 10.71 -0.73
N THR A 246 -8.53 11.63 -1.35
CA THR A 246 -8.25 12.94 -0.72
C THR A 246 -9.52 13.79 -0.60
N GLN A 247 -10.41 13.78 -1.61
CA GLN A 247 -11.73 14.40 -1.51
C GLN A 247 -12.57 13.80 -0.38
N GLU A 248 -12.56 12.48 -0.23
CA GLU A 248 -13.25 11.79 0.88
C GLU A 248 -12.77 12.29 2.24
N LYS A 249 -11.45 12.41 2.45
CA LYS A 249 -10.89 12.97 3.69
C LYS A 249 -11.36 14.40 3.94
N ILE A 250 -11.43 15.23 2.90
CA ILE A 250 -11.93 16.61 2.98
C ILE A 250 -13.39 16.61 3.44
N LEU A 251 -14.25 15.81 2.80
CA LEU A 251 -15.67 15.70 3.13
C LEU A 251 -15.89 15.23 4.57
N VAL A 252 -15.10 14.27 5.05
CA VAL A 252 -15.11 13.83 6.46
C VAL A 252 -14.78 15.00 7.39
N LYS A 253 -13.75 15.80 7.08
CA LYS A 253 -13.37 16.98 7.88
C LYS A 253 -14.41 18.09 7.85
N LEU A 254 -15.22 18.17 6.80
CA LEU A 254 -16.35 19.08 6.68
C LEU A 254 -17.65 18.56 7.31
N GLY A 255 -17.66 17.32 7.81
CA GLY A 255 -18.86 16.68 8.39
C GLY A 255 -19.89 16.19 7.35
N GLN A 256 -19.53 16.13 6.07
CA GLN A 256 -20.39 15.69 4.98
C GLN A 256 -20.32 14.16 4.78
N THR A 257 -20.79 13.43 5.79
CA THR A 257 -20.58 11.97 5.90
C THR A 257 -21.19 11.15 4.76
N ASP A 258 -22.41 11.48 4.31
CA ASP A 258 -23.09 10.71 3.25
C ASP A 258 -22.40 10.83 1.89
N GLU A 259 -21.94 12.03 1.55
CA GLU A 259 -21.13 12.25 0.34
C GLU A 259 -19.77 11.56 0.48
N ALA A 260 -19.13 11.66 1.65
CA ALA A 260 -17.86 10.97 1.90
C ALA A 260 -17.97 9.46 1.67
N LEU A 261 -19.05 8.81 2.12
CA LEU A 261 -19.27 7.38 1.88
C LEU A 261 -19.45 7.04 0.40
N ARG A 262 -20.17 7.88 -0.36
CA ARG A 262 -20.32 7.71 -1.82
C ARG A 262 -18.99 7.86 -2.55
N ILE A 263 -18.26 8.94 -2.26
CA ILE A 263 -16.94 9.19 -2.85
C ILE A 263 -15.95 8.09 -2.44
N ARG A 264 -16.02 7.57 -1.21
CA ARG A 264 -15.19 6.45 -0.78
C ARG A 264 -15.41 5.19 -1.63
N ALA A 265 -16.67 4.85 -1.92
CA ALA A 265 -17.00 3.71 -2.77
C ALA A 265 -16.49 3.92 -4.21
N GLN A 266 -16.63 5.13 -4.74
CA GLN A 266 -16.11 5.50 -6.05
C GLN A 266 -14.58 5.44 -6.10
N ALA A 267 -13.89 5.99 -5.09
CA ALA A 267 -12.44 5.95 -4.96
C ALA A 267 -11.93 4.51 -4.98
N ARG A 268 -12.61 3.61 -4.25
CA ARG A 268 -12.28 2.19 -4.23
C ARG A 268 -12.47 1.53 -5.60
N LYS A 269 -13.59 1.82 -6.29
CA LYS A 269 -13.85 1.31 -7.64
C LYS A 269 -12.76 1.74 -8.63
N MET A 270 -12.38 3.02 -8.62
CA MET A 270 -11.34 3.56 -9.52
C MET A 270 -9.95 3.00 -9.18
N THR A 271 -9.61 2.89 -7.89
CA THR A 271 -8.36 2.27 -7.45
C THR A 271 -8.27 0.82 -7.92
N LEU A 272 -9.37 0.07 -7.80
CA LEU A 272 -9.42 -1.32 -8.25
C LEU A 272 -9.31 -1.42 -9.77
N LYS A 273 -10.03 -0.57 -10.53
CA LYS A 273 -9.96 -0.52 -12.00
C LYS A 273 -8.51 -0.37 -12.50
N GLY A 274 -7.69 0.44 -11.84
CA GLY A 274 -6.28 0.63 -12.19
C GLY A 274 -5.35 -0.53 -11.77
N ARG A 275 -5.81 -1.44 -10.91
CA ARG A 275 -5.04 -2.61 -10.44
C ARG A 275 -5.40 -3.91 -11.15
N ILE A 276 -6.54 -3.95 -11.83
CA ILE A 276 -7.01 -5.13 -12.57
C ILE A 276 -6.61 -4.98 -14.03
N THR A 277 -5.92 -5.98 -14.57
CA THR A 277 -5.59 -6.02 -15.99
C THR A 277 -6.88 -6.07 -16.82
N PRO A 278 -7.01 -5.25 -17.89
CA PRO A 278 -8.16 -5.33 -18.79
C PRO A 278 -8.30 -6.72 -19.41
N ARG A 279 -9.54 -7.18 -19.62
CA ARG A 279 -9.78 -8.45 -20.30
C ARG A 279 -9.22 -8.42 -21.72
N ASP A 280 -8.49 -9.46 -22.11
CA ASP A 280 -8.15 -9.70 -23.50
C ASP A 280 -9.43 -10.01 -24.30
N LYS A 281 -9.74 -9.14 -25.26
CA LYS A 281 -10.95 -9.21 -26.09
C LYS A 281 -10.94 -10.41 -27.05
N SER A 282 -9.79 -11.04 -27.28
CA SER A 282 -9.67 -12.24 -28.10
C SER A 282 -10.06 -13.52 -27.35
N LEU A 283 -10.18 -13.46 -26.02
CA LEU A 283 -10.53 -14.63 -25.22
C LEU A 283 -11.94 -15.12 -25.52
N PRO A 284 -12.12 -16.42 -25.84
CA PRO A 284 -13.43 -17.01 -26.05
C PRO A 284 -14.40 -16.80 -24.88
N ALA A 285 -15.69 -16.77 -25.19
CA ALA A 285 -16.76 -16.55 -24.21
C ALA A 285 -16.84 -17.65 -23.13
N HIS A 286 -16.28 -18.84 -23.38
CA HIS A 286 -16.25 -19.91 -22.37
C HIS A 286 -15.32 -19.61 -21.19
N PHE A 287 -14.40 -18.63 -21.30
CA PHE A 287 -13.75 -18.02 -20.15
C PHE A 287 -14.64 -16.89 -19.64
N ILE A 288 -15.38 -17.10 -18.55
CA ILE A 288 -16.38 -16.13 -18.09
C ILE A 288 -15.70 -14.84 -17.65
N ASP A 289 -16.22 -13.69 -18.10
CA ASP A 289 -15.70 -12.39 -17.72
C ASP A 289 -16.22 -11.97 -16.33
N LEU A 290 -15.31 -11.89 -15.36
CA LEU A 290 -15.61 -11.48 -13.99
C LEU A 290 -15.31 -10.00 -13.71
N THR A 291 -14.95 -9.20 -14.73
CA THR A 291 -14.47 -7.81 -14.57
C THR A 291 -15.40 -6.95 -13.71
N SER A 292 -16.72 -7.05 -13.92
CA SER A 292 -17.73 -6.25 -13.20
C SER A 292 -17.95 -6.66 -11.74
N HIS A 293 -17.41 -7.80 -11.32
CA HIS A 293 -17.70 -8.41 -10.03
C HIS A 293 -16.47 -8.48 -9.10
N TYR A 294 -15.27 -8.23 -9.62
CA TYR A 294 -14.07 -8.15 -8.78
C TYR A 294 -14.22 -7.06 -7.71
N ASN A 295 -13.87 -7.42 -6.47
CA ASN A 295 -13.80 -6.50 -5.35
C ASN A 295 -12.40 -6.40 -4.73
N ALA A 296 -11.49 -7.28 -5.15
CA ALA A 296 -10.06 -7.19 -4.87
C ALA A 296 -9.20 -7.59 -6.09
N ALA A 297 -7.99 -7.04 -6.17
CA ALA A 297 -6.94 -7.41 -7.13
C ALA A 297 -6.10 -8.56 -6.60
N LEU A 298 -5.38 -9.25 -7.49
CA LEU A 298 -4.43 -10.29 -7.10
C LEU A 298 -3.27 -9.73 -6.26
N SER A 299 -2.90 -8.47 -6.51
CA SER A 299 -1.80 -7.74 -5.86
C SER A 299 -2.13 -7.15 -4.48
N GLU A 300 -3.31 -7.44 -3.93
CA GLU A 300 -3.71 -6.98 -2.59
C GLU A 300 -4.30 -8.14 -1.78
N ASN A 301 -4.17 -8.06 -0.46
CA ASN A 301 -4.84 -9.03 0.40
C ASN A 301 -6.36 -8.77 0.36
N PRO A 302 -7.17 -9.73 -0.12
CA PRO A 302 -8.62 -9.55 -0.26
C PRO A 302 -9.32 -9.32 1.09
N TYR A 303 -8.67 -9.66 2.20
CA TYR A 303 -9.16 -9.49 3.57
C TYR A 303 -8.28 -8.51 4.37
N LEU A 304 -7.68 -7.51 3.72
CA LEU A 304 -6.96 -6.43 4.39
C LEU A 304 -7.90 -5.50 5.17
N GLU A 305 -7.82 -5.51 6.49
CA GLU A 305 -8.56 -4.58 7.36
C GLU A 305 -8.05 -3.14 7.22
N ARG A 306 -8.95 -2.15 7.18
CA ARG A 306 -8.58 -0.73 7.03
C ARG A 306 -7.85 -0.14 8.25
N ARG A 307 -8.28 -0.52 9.44
CA ARG A 307 -7.83 0.10 10.70
C ARG A 307 -6.62 -0.58 11.30
N ARG A 308 -6.24 -1.73 10.77
CA ARG A 308 -5.17 -2.55 11.30
C ARG A 308 -4.07 -2.61 10.27
N VAL A 309 -2.89 -2.16 10.65
CA VAL A 309 -1.69 -2.47 9.89
C VAL A 309 -1.53 -3.99 9.96
N PRO A 310 -1.66 -4.70 8.82
CA PRO A 310 -1.60 -6.13 8.85
C PRO A 310 -0.21 -6.54 9.34
N PHE A 311 -0.15 -7.49 10.27
CA PHE A 311 1.11 -8.19 10.54
C PHE A 311 1.57 -8.97 9.30
N VAL A 312 0.64 -9.25 8.37
CA VAL A 312 0.80 -10.09 7.17
C VAL A 312 -0.11 -9.60 6.04
N ASP A 313 0.47 -9.27 4.88
CA ASP A 313 -0.28 -8.84 3.68
C ASP A 313 -0.21 -9.90 2.58
N ASP A 314 -0.67 -11.12 2.88
CA ASP A 314 -0.70 -12.24 1.92
C ASP A 314 -1.62 -11.91 0.73
N LYS A 315 -1.11 -12.15 -0.48
CA LYS A 315 -1.72 -11.81 -1.77
C LYS A 315 -1.84 -13.05 -2.64
N LEU A 316 -2.46 -12.91 -3.81
CA LEU A 316 -2.55 -13.96 -4.83
C LEU A 316 -1.81 -13.56 -6.12
N ASP A 317 -0.74 -12.79 -5.97
CA ASP A 317 0.12 -12.25 -7.03
C ASP A 317 1.12 -13.26 -7.64
N GLY A 318 1.13 -14.51 -7.15
CA GLY A 318 1.82 -15.63 -7.77
C GLY A 318 1.01 -16.31 -8.88
N LEU A 319 -0.28 -15.97 -9.02
CA LEU A 319 -1.10 -16.40 -10.14
C LEU A 319 -0.71 -15.62 -11.40
N THR A 320 -0.71 -16.29 -12.55
CA THR A 320 -0.67 -15.63 -13.86
C THR A 320 -1.83 -14.65 -14.00
N ASP A 321 -1.51 -13.38 -14.22
CA ASP A 321 -2.48 -12.34 -14.53
C ASP A 321 -2.97 -12.48 -15.98
N GLY A 322 -4.29 -12.68 -16.16
CA GLY A 322 -4.91 -13.05 -17.43
C GLY A 322 -5.05 -14.56 -17.61
N LEU A 323 -4.73 -15.07 -18.79
CA LEU A 323 -4.91 -16.49 -19.12
C LEU A 323 -3.82 -17.36 -18.46
N GLY A 324 -4.22 -18.23 -17.54
CA GLY A 324 -3.33 -19.18 -16.86
C GLY A 324 -3.89 -20.60 -16.87
N ILE A 325 -3.01 -21.60 -16.78
CA ILE A 325 -3.40 -23.02 -16.70
C ILE A 325 -3.24 -23.50 -15.25
N TYR A 326 -4.32 -24.00 -14.68
CA TYR A 326 -4.39 -24.43 -13.28
C TYR A 326 -5.01 -25.83 -13.20
N ASN A 327 -4.23 -26.81 -12.73
CA ASN A 327 -4.62 -28.22 -12.73
C ASN A 327 -5.17 -28.70 -14.11
N GLY A 328 -4.48 -28.29 -15.19
CA GLY A 328 -4.80 -28.70 -16.56
C GLY A 328 -6.01 -27.99 -17.20
N VAL A 329 -6.61 -27.01 -16.54
CA VAL A 329 -7.71 -26.20 -17.06
C VAL A 329 -7.26 -24.75 -17.18
N SER A 330 -7.52 -24.13 -18.33
CA SER A 330 -7.25 -22.71 -18.53
C SER A 330 -8.30 -21.85 -17.85
N PHE A 331 -7.91 -20.71 -17.26
CA PHE A 331 -8.79 -19.72 -16.67
C PHE A 331 -8.31 -18.30 -17.02
N ASP A 332 -9.25 -17.37 -17.20
CA ASP A 332 -9.00 -15.93 -17.18
C ASP A 332 -9.01 -15.45 -15.71
N VAL A 333 -7.84 -15.15 -15.15
CA VAL A 333 -7.64 -14.79 -13.74
C VAL A 333 -7.01 -13.40 -13.64
N ARG A 334 -7.82 -12.39 -13.30
CA ARG A 334 -7.37 -10.99 -13.25
C ARG A 334 -7.63 -10.31 -11.91
N GLY A 335 -8.46 -10.92 -11.07
CA GLY A 335 -8.89 -10.38 -9.79
C GLY A 335 -9.57 -11.43 -8.92
N VAL A 336 -10.15 -10.95 -7.81
CA VAL A 336 -10.78 -11.78 -6.80
C VAL A 336 -12.19 -11.26 -6.52
N ILE A 337 -13.15 -12.19 -6.47
CA ILE A 337 -14.47 -11.97 -5.88
C ILE A 337 -14.41 -12.57 -4.47
N ALA A 338 -14.14 -11.75 -3.47
CA ALA A 338 -14.04 -12.17 -2.08
C ALA A 338 -15.36 -11.96 -1.33
N LEU A 339 -15.90 -13.02 -0.76
CA LEU A 339 -17.11 -12.97 0.06
C LEU A 339 -16.77 -12.91 1.54
N HIS A 340 -17.77 -12.50 2.32
CA HIS A 340 -17.71 -12.55 3.77
C HIS A 340 -17.77 -14.00 4.31
N GLY A 341 -17.04 -14.23 5.40
CA GLY A 341 -17.41 -15.15 6.48
C GLY A 341 -17.89 -14.39 7.72
N SER A 342 -18.50 -15.07 8.68
CA SER A 342 -19.06 -14.46 9.91
C SER A 342 -18.05 -13.58 10.66
N ARG A 343 -16.78 -14.02 10.73
CA ARG A 343 -15.69 -13.24 11.36
C ARG A 343 -15.32 -11.97 10.60
N THR A 344 -15.53 -11.98 9.29
CA THR A 344 -15.23 -10.83 8.45
C THR A 344 -16.35 -9.80 8.45
N GLN A 345 -17.61 -10.18 8.67
CA GLN A 345 -18.72 -9.19 8.70
C GLN A 345 -18.58 -8.14 9.81
N LEU A 346 -17.82 -8.44 10.86
CA LEU A 346 -17.64 -7.56 12.02
C LEU A 346 -16.49 -6.54 11.86
N ARG A 347 -15.88 -6.43 10.68
CA ARG A 347 -14.68 -5.59 10.45
C ARG A 347 -14.77 -4.79 9.16
N GLU A 348 -14.02 -3.69 9.10
CA GLU A 348 -13.95 -2.82 7.92
C GLU A 348 -12.71 -3.16 7.08
N TYR A 349 -12.91 -3.47 5.79
CA TYR A 349 -11.85 -3.89 4.86
C TYR A 349 -11.58 -2.87 3.77
N VAL A 350 -10.38 -2.95 3.18
CA VAL A 350 -10.02 -2.17 2.00
C VAL A 350 -10.89 -2.59 0.81
N ALA A 351 -11.00 -3.89 0.56
CA ALA A 351 -11.95 -4.47 -0.36
C ALA A 351 -13.39 -4.33 0.18
N VAL A 352 -14.36 -4.10 -0.72
CA VAL A 352 -15.78 -4.11 -0.35
C VAL A 352 -16.27 -5.55 -0.42
N LEU A 353 -16.22 -6.24 0.72
CA LEU A 353 -16.71 -7.61 0.84
C LEU A 353 -18.25 -7.63 0.83
N THR A 354 -18.82 -8.72 0.30
CA THR A 354 -20.28 -8.94 0.24
C THR A 354 -20.62 -10.34 0.70
N ASN A 355 -21.90 -10.59 1.03
CA ASN A 355 -22.36 -11.95 1.35
C ASN A 355 -22.60 -12.82 0.09
N GLY A 356 -22.56 -12.18 -1.07
CA GLY A 356 -22.70 -12.84 -2.35
C GLY A 356 -22.63 -11.82 -3.48
N VAL A 357 -22.40 -12.33 -4.68
CA VAL A 357 -22.55 -11.58 -5.92
C VAL A 357 -23.57 -12.29 -6.79
N ARG A 358 -24.37 -11.50 -7.51
CA ARG A 358 -25.44 -12.01 -8.37
C ARG A 358 -25.20 -11.63 -9.82
N GLY A 359 -25.78 -12.42 -10.73
CA GLY A 359 -25.82 -12.07 -12.15
C GLY A 359 -24.45 -12.09 -12.81
N ILE A 360 -23.57 -13.05 -12.50
CA ILE A 360 -22.35 -13.27 -13.28
C ILE A 360 -22.79 -13.81 -14.65
N PRO A 361 -22.63 -13.06 -15.76
CA PRO A 361 -23.19 -13.45 -17.05
C PRO A 361 -22.49 -14.68 -17.61
N VAL A 362 -23.26 -15.65 -18.11
CA VAL A 362 -22.76 -16.86 -18.77
C VAL A 362 -23.24 -16.93 -20.21
N GLU A 363 -24.56 -16.84 -20.39
CA GLU A 363 -25.25 -16.74 -21.69
C GLU A 363 -24.88 -17.84 -22.70
N GLN A 364 -24.55 -19.04 -22.21
CA GLN A 364 -24.00 -20.14 -23.02
C GLN A 364 -24.49 -21.50 -22.50
N THR A 365 -24.54 -22.49 -23.39
CA THR A 365 -24.63 -23.91 -23.00
C THR A 365 -23.27 -24.39 -22.50
N ALA A 366 -23.27 -25.36 -21.59
CA ALA A 366 -22.04 -25.93 -21.05
C ALA A 366 -22.28 -27.36 -20.59
N LYS A 367 -21.40 -28.29 -20.96
CA LYS A 367 -21.41 -29.64 -20.40
C LYS A 367 -20.86 -29.66 -18.97
N THR A 368 -19.90 -28.80 -18.69
CA THR A 368 -19.21 -28.74 -17.40
C THR A 368 -18.81 -27.31 -17.11
N VAL A 369 -18.90 -26.91 -15.84
CA VAL A 369 -18.40 -25.64 -15.34
C VAL A 369 -17.24 -25.91 -14.39
N HIS A 370 -16.11 -25.26 -14.64
CA HIS A 370 -14.92 -25.31 -13.80
C HIS A 370 -14.79 -24.00 -13.02
N PHE A 371 -14.45 -24.11 -11.74
CA PHE A 371 -14.22 -22.98 -10.85
C PHE A 371 -12.79 -23.02 -10.34
N LEU A 372 -12.11 -21.88 -10.38
CA LEU A 372 -10.87 -21.64 -9.64
C LEU A 372 -11.22 -20.79 -8.43
N HIS A 373 -11.14 -21.37 -7.23
CA HIS A 373 -11.65 -20.72 -6.02
C HIS A 373 -10.88 -21.15 -4.77
N GLY A 374 -11.20 -20.55 -3.64
CA GLY A 374 -10.65 -20.94 -2.35
C GLY A 374 -11.46 -20.37 -1.20
N THR A 375 -10.95 -20.52 0.02
CA THR A 375 -11.56 -19.90 1.19
C THR A 375 -10.50 -19.47 2.19
N SER A 376 -10.74 -18.37 2.90
CA SER A 376 -9.97 -17.95 4.06
C SER A 376 -10.77 -18.21 5.35
N TRP A 377 -10.13 -18.04 6.51
CA TRP A 377 -10.75 -18.16 7.84
C TRP A 377 -11.44 -19.50 8.12
N ALA A 378 -11.02 -20.57 7.44
CA ALA A 378 -11.66 -21.88 7.48
C ALA A 378 -10.91 -22.92 8.34
N GLY A 379 -9.70 -22.60 8.84
CA GLY A 379 -8.85 -23.54 9.58
C GLY A 379 -9.38 -24.12 10.90
N ARG A 380 -10.61 -23.77 11.32
CA ARG A 380 -11.33 -24.35 12.47
C ARG A 380 -12.66 -25.02 12.08
N ILE A 381 -13.00 -25.04 10.80
CA ILE A 381 -14.26 -25.58 10.30
C ILE A 381 -14.12 -27.10 10.12
N PRO A 382 -15.10 -27.92 10.56
CA PRO A 382 -15.09 -29.36 10.30
C PRO A 382 -15.17 -29.67 8.81
N HIS A 383 -14.49 -30.74 8.36
CA HIS A 383 -14.65 -31.25 7.00
C HIS A 383 -16.11 -31.67 6.76
N GLY A 384 -16.60 -31.50 5.52
CA GLY A 384 -17.99 -31.72 5.11
C GLY A 384 -18.91 -30.50 5.33
N THR A 385 -18.46 -29.48 6.06
CA THR A 385 -19.28 -28.26 6.26
C THR A 385 -19.50 -27.52 4.95
N THR A 386 -20.76 -27.22 4.61
CA THR A 386 -21.10 -26.35 3.48
C THR A 386 -20.84 -24.89 3.85
N ILE A 387 -19.98 -24.21 3.09
CA ILE A 387 -19.51 -22.84 3.38
C ILE A 387 -20.06 -21.79 2.41
N GLY A 388 -20.46 -22.20 1.22
CA GLY A 388 -21.05 -21.33 0.19
C GLY A 388 -21.69 -22.17 -0.91
N LYS A 389 -22.19 -21.51 -1.95
CA LYS A 389 -22.79 -22.17 -3.11
C LYS A 389 -22.66 -21.34 -4.38
N TYR A 390 -22.71 -22.03 -5.52
CA TYR A 390 -22.99 -21.45 -6.82
C TYR A 390 -24.45 -21.77 -7.19
N ASN A 391 -25.26 -20.76 -7.53
CA ASN A 391 -26.59 -20.96 -8.10
C ASN A 391 -26.53 -20.70 -9.60
N PHE A 392 -27.04 -21.63 -10.41
CA PHE A 392 -27.10 -21.55 -11.86
C PHE A 392 -28.52 -21.25 -12.28
N HIS A 393 -28.72 -20.18 -13.05
CA HIS A 393 -30.02 -19.79 -13.57
C HIS A 393 -30.06 -20.02 -15.07
N TYR A 394 -31.02 -20.79 -15.55
CA TYR A 394 -31.14 -21.14 -16.96
C TYR A 394 -32.10 -20.21 -17.71
N LYS A 395 -31.98 -20.16 -19.04
CA LYS A 395 -32.87 -19.34 -19.88
C LYS A 395 -34.33 -19.81 -19.90
N ASP A 396 -34.58 -21.07 -19.56
CA ASP A 396 -35.94 -21.61 -19.40
C ASP A 396 -36.59 -21.24 -18.05
N GLY A 397 -35.90 -20.47 -17.21
CA GLY A 397 -36.35 -20.06 -15.88
C GLY A 397 -36.09 -21.09 -14.77
N SER A 398 -35.55 -22.27 -15.10
CA SER A 398 -35.16 -23.25 -14.10
C SER A 398 -33.84 -22.87 -13.41
N THR A 399 -33.58 -23.47 -12.24
CA THR A 399 -32.36 -23.22 -11.46
C THR A 399 -31.74 -24.52 -10.99
N GLU A 400 -30.42 -24.54 -10.88
CA GLU A 400 -29.64 -25.61 -10.23
C GLU A 400 -28.65 -24.98 -9.26
N PHE A 401 -28.04 -25.77 -8.38
CA PHE A 401 -26.99 -25.26 -7.49
C PHE A 401 -25.88 -26.27 -7.24
N ALA A 402 -24.73 -25.76 -6.82
CA ALA A 402 -23.59 -26.56 -6.38
C ALA A 402 -23.06 -26.01 -5.05
N ASP A 403 -23.13 -26.83 -4.00
CA ASP A 403 -22.56 -26.54 -2.69
C ASP A 403 -21.03 -26.49 -2.75
N ILE A 404 -20.44 -25.57 -1.98
CA ILE A 404 -19.00 -25.55 -1.69
C ILE A 404 -18.81 -26.14 -0.30
N ARG A 405 -18.20 -27.33 -0.22
CA ARG A 405 -18.00 -28.06 1.03
C ARG A 405 -16.53 -28.03 1.43
N TYR A 406 -16.27 -27.58 2.65
CA TYR A 406 -14.92 -27.55 3.21
C TYR A 406 -14.39 -28.99 3.41
N GLY A 407 -13.15 -29.26 3.03
CA GLY A 407 -12.57 -30.61 3.06
C GLY A 407 -12.94 -31.50 1.86
N GLU A 408 -13.91 -31.07 1.03
CA GLU A 408 -14.24 -31.75 -0.23
C GLU A 408 -13.83 -30.88 -1.42
N HIS A 409 -14.37 -29.67 -1.50
CA HIS A 409 -14.19 -28.74 -2.62
C HIS A 409 -13.07 -27.71 -2.39
N VAL A 410 -12.79 -27.37 -1.14
CA VAL A 410 -11.71 -26.41 -0.79
C VAL A 410 -11.13 -26.74 0.59
N LEU A 411 -9.91 -26.30 0.83
CA LEU A 411 -9.36 -26.09 2.17
C LEU A 411 -9.03 -24.61 2.36
N ASP A 412 -8.61 -24.26 3.57
CA ASP A 412 -8.13 -22.92 3.89
C ASP A 412 -6.96 -22.56 2.95
N TRP A 413 -7.00 -21.36 2.38
CA TRP A 413 -5.97 -20.87 1.46
C TRP A 413 -4.58 -20.84 2.13
N TRP A 414 -4.51 -20.74 3.46
CA TRP A 414 -3.29 -20.98 4.22
C TRP A 414 -3.07 -22.48 4.38
N LEU A 415 -2.20 -22.99 3.51
CA LEU A 415 -2.00 -24.41 3.39
C LEU A 415 -1.11 -24.94 4.53
N ARG A 416 -1.53 -26.06 5.14
CA ARG A 416 -0.75 -26.84 6.12
C ARG A 416 -0.01 -27.99 5.43
N ASP A 417 1.03 -28.58 6.01
CA ASP A 417 1.82 -29.63 5.33
C ASP A 417 1.03 -30.90 5.01
N LYS A 418 0.09 -31.28 5.88
CA LYS A 418 -0.83 -32.41 5.66
C LYS A 418 -2.15 -31.89 5.10
N ARG A 419 -2.46 -32.23 3.85
CA ARG A 419 -3.65 -31.78 3.12
C ARG A 419 -4.33 -32.99 2.47
N THR A 420 -5.63 -33.11 2.65
CA THR A 420 -6.48 -34.02 1.88
C THR A 420 -7.83 -33.35 1.68
N ALA A 421 -8.09 -32.92 0.45
CA ALA A 421 -9.44 -32.64 -0.05
C ALA A 421 -9.87 -33.85 -0.88
N THR A 422 -11.12 -34.30 -0.73
CA THR A 422 -11.57 -35.55 -1.36
C THR A 422 -11.80 -35.42 -2.86
N THR A 423 -12.37 -34.31 -3.32
CA THR A 423 -12.79 -34.14 -4.73
C THR A 423 -12.10 -32.98 -5.43
N ALA A 424 -11.82 -31.89 -4.72
CA ALA A 424 -11.10 -30.77 -5.31
C ALA A 424 -9.61 -30.99 -5.42
N LYS A 425 -9.07 -30.45 -6.50
CA LYS A 425 -7.65 -30.55 -6.83
C LYS A 425 -6.98 -29.23 -6.53
N LEU A 426 -5.88 -29.28 -5.78
CA LEU A 426 -5.04 -28.11 -5.54
C LEU A 426 -4.51 -27.62 -6.89
N ALA A 427 -4.87 -26.40 -7.26
CA ALA A 427 -4.71 -25.88 -8.62
C ALA A 427 -3.51 -24.95 -8.77
N HIS A 428 -3.16 -24.25 -7.68
CA HIS A 428 -1.99 -23.40 -7.59
C HIS A 428 -1.47 -23.33 -6.16
N THR A 429 -0.17 -23.13 -6.02
CA THR A 429 0.45 -22.73 -4.76
C THR A 429 1.44 -21.62 -4.99
N GLN A 430 1.52 -20.70 -4.03
CA GLN A 430 2.58 -19.70 -3.96
C GLN A 430 3.14 -19.64 -2.55
N ARG A 431 4.38 -19.15 -2.41
CA ARG A 431 4.96 -18.92 -1.10
C ARG A 431 4.26 -17.72 -0.45
N SER A 432 3.94 -17.85 0.83
CA SER A 432 3.46 -16.73 1.64
C SER A 432 4.62 -15.77 1.92
N ILE A 433 4.37 -14.46 1.84
CA ILE A 433 5.37 -13.46 2.25
C ILE A 433 5.62 -13.53 3.77
N ARG A 434 4.62 -14.02 4.53
CA ARG A 434 4.65 -14.18 5.99
C ARG A 434 5.77 -15.08 6.48
N ASP A 435 5.99 -16.21 5.82
CA ASP A 435 6.73 -17.33 6.39
C ASP A 435 7.34 -18.16 5.26
N ALA A 436 8.65 -18.45 5.37
CA ALA A 436 9.35 -19.19 4.34
C ALA A 436 8.75 -20.59 4.13
N ASP A 437 8.19 -21.17 5.20
CA ASP A 437 7.68 -22.54 5.20
C ASP A 437 6.16 -22.60 5.00
N ARG A 438 5.50 -21.46 4.73
CA ARG A 438 4.04 -21.40 4.52
C ARG A 438 3.71 -21.13 3.06
N GLN A 439 2.70 -21.84 2.57
CA GLN A 439 2.16 -21.67 1.22
C GLN A 439 0.72 -21.14 1.26
N LEU A 440 0.39 -20.36 0.24
CA LEU A 440 -0.98 -20.01 -0.13
C LEU A 440 -1.43 -20.94 -1.26
N GLY A 441 -2.71 -21.21 -1.38
CA GLY A 441 -3.22 -21.96 -2.53
C GLY A 441 -4.71 -21.81 -2.78
N CYS A 442 -5.09 -22.22 -3.97
CA CYS A 442 -6.46 -22.28 -4.44
C CYS A 442 -6.72 -23.61 -5.14
N TYR A 443 -8.00 -23.93 -5.30
CA TYR A 443 -8.49 -25.23 -5.74
C TYR A 443 -9.29 -25.10 -7.02
N GLN A 444 -9.30 -26.18 -7.80
CA GLN A 444 -10.16 -26.35 -8.95
C GLN A 444 -11.31 -27.29 -8.57
N MET A 445 -12.54 -26.78 -8.68
CA MET A 445 -13.77 -27.56 -8.56
C MET A 445 -14.40 -27.73 -9.94
N LYS A 446 -14.98 -28.92 -10.18
CA LYS A 446 -15.71 -29.26 -11.40
C LYS A 446 -17.18 -29.51 -11.04
N TRP A 447 -18.10 -28.93 -11.79
CA TRP A 447 -19.52 -29.22 -11.72
C TRP A 447 -20.04 -29.69 -13.09
N THR A 448 -20.74 -30.83 -13.11
CA THR A 448 -21.36 -31.38 -14.32
C THR A 448 -22.75 -30.80 -14.45
N ASN A 449 -23.02 -30.14 -15.57
CA ASN A 449 -24.33 -29.53 -15.81
C ASN A 449 -25.37 -30.64 -16.10
N PRO A 450 -26.46 -30.76 -15.30
CA PRO A 450 -27.52 -31.74 -15.55
C PRO A 450 -28.38 -31.39 -16.78
N LYS A 451 -28.32 -30.13 -17.25
CA LYS A 451 -29.07 -29.60 -18.40
C LYS A 451 -28.09 -28.98 -19.41
N PRO A 452 -27.20 -29.79 -20.03
CA PRO A 452 -26.12 -29.27 -20.87
C PRO A 452 -26.63 -28.48 -22.08
N ASP A 453 -27.80 -28.85 -22.60
CA ASP A 453 -28.38 -28.27 -23.82
C ASP A 453 -29.19 -26.98 -23.56
N ILE A 454 -29.42 -26.62 -22.29
CA ILE A 454 -30.13 -25.40 -21.92
C ILE A 454 -29.11 -24.33 -21.56
N PRO A 455 -29.13 -23.15 -22.21
CA PRO A 455 -28.20 -22.08 -21.88
C PRO A 455 -28.33 -21.64 -20.42
N ILE A 456 -27.20 -21.59 -19.71
CA ILE A 456 -27.09 -20.93 -18.42
C ILE A 456 -27.09 -19.43 -18.70
N SER A 457 -28.05 -18.70 -18.13
CA SER A 457 -28.10 -17.23 -18.24
C SER A 457 -27.02 -16.59 -17.38
N HIS A 458 -27.01 -16.90 -16.08
CA HIS A 458 -26.06 -16.34 -15.13
C HIS A 458 -25.82 -17.27 -13.94
N ILE A 459 -24.75 -16.98 -13.21
CA ILE A 459 -24.37 -17.64 -11.97
C ILE A 459 -24.40 -16.62 -10.83
N ASP A 460 -24.94 -17.03 -9.68
CA ASP A 460 -24.77 -16.33 -8.41
C ASP A 460 -23.75 -17.07 -7.54
N PHE A 461 -22.94 -16.35 -6.78
CA PHE A 461 -21.99 -16.90 -5.83
C PHE A 461 -22.26 -16.35 -4.45
N GLU A 462 -22.61 -17.20 -3.50
CA GLU A 462 -23.13 -16.81 -2.18
C GLU A 462 -22.40 -17.56 -1.04
N THR A 463 -22.22 -16.91 0.10
CA THR A 463 -21.76 -17.55 1.34
C THR A 463 -22.95 -18.03 2.18
N TYR A 464 -22.76 -19.12 2.93
CA TYR A 464 -23.72 -19.56 3.96
C TYR A 464 -23.50 -18.87 5.31
N GLY A 465 -22.58 -17.90 5.41
CA GLY A 465 -22.34 -17.15 6.65
C GLY A 465 -21.59 -17.96 7.73
N THR A 466 -20.90 -19.04 7.33
CA THR A 466 -19.98 -19.77 8.22
C THR A 466 -18.74 -18.91 8.56
N GLU A 467 -17.82 -19.40 9.40
CA GLU A 467 -16.55 -18.69 9.65
C GLU A 467 -15.72 -18.49 8.37
N ALA A 468 -15.87 -19.39 7.40
CA ALA A 468 -15.15 -19.36 6.14
C ALA A 468 -15.56 -18.15 5.32
N ALA A 469 -14.58 -17.54 4.68
CA ALA A 469 -14.73 -16.48 3.72
C ALA A 469 -14.34 -17.01 2.33
N PRO A 470 -15.30 -17.51 1.53
CA PRO A 470 -15.02 -18.01 0.19
C PRO A 470 -14.57 -16.90 -0.75
N PHE A 471 -13.75 -17.24 -1.74
CA PHE A 471 -13.39 -16.34 -2.83
C PHE A 471 -13.33 -17.08 -4.18
N LEU A 472 -13.62 -16.37 -5.26
CA LEU A 472 -13.62 -16.87 -6.64
C LEU A 472 -12.61 -16.08 -7.49
N LEU A 473 -11.83 -16.80 -8.31
CA LEU A 473 -10.76 -16.26 -9.16
C LEU A 473 -11.10 -16.34 -10.65
N GLY A 474 -11.77 -17.41 -11.08
CA GLY A 474 -12.12 -17.64 -12.48
C GLY A 474 -13.19 -18.73 -12.67
N ILE A 475 -13.94 -18.63 -13.76
CA ILE A 475 -14.90 -19.65 -14.20
C ILE A 475 -14.61 -20.01 -15.66
N THR A 476 -14.64 -21.29 -15.99
CA THR A 476 -14.42 -21.78 -17.35
C THR A 476 -15.43 -22.86 -17.72
N LEU A 477 -16.08 -22.71 -18.86
CA LEU A 477 -17.03 -23.67 -19.40
C LEU A 477 -16.31 -24.68 -20.30
N THR A 478 -16.68 -25.96 -20.19
CA THR A 478 -16.47 -26.91 -21.28
C THR A 478 -17.71 -26.90 -22.17
N PRO A 479 -17.60 -26.55 -23.47
CA PRO A 479 -18.72 -26.52 -24.40
C PRO A 479 -19.41 -27.88 -24.53
N VAL A 480 -20.70 -27.87 -24.87
CA VAL A 480 -21.34 -29.04 -25.49
C VAL A 480 -20.69 -29.19 -26.87
N ALA A 481 -20.19 -30.38 -27.21
CA ALA A 481 -19.53 -30.59 -28.51
C ALA A 481 -20.49 -30.18 -29.64
N ASP A 482 -20.02 -29.35 -30.56
CA ASP A 482 -20.80 -28.93 -31.71
C ASP A 482 -21.03 -30.17 -32.61
N PRO A 483 -22.30 -30.58 -32.88
CA PRO A 483 -22.60 -31.70 -33.76
C PRO A 483 -21.98 -31.57 -35.16
N GLU A 484 -21.65 -30.35 -35.59
CA GLU A 484 -21.07 -30.09 -36.92
C GLU A 484 -19.53 -30.15 -36.98
N SER A 485 -18.84 -30.33 -35.85
CA SER A 485 -17.36 -30.42 -35.80
C SER A 485 -16.78 -31.79 -36.22
N LYS A 486 -17.64 -32.72 -36.65
CA LYS A 486 -17.27 -33.97 -37.32
C LYS A 486 -17.68 -33.93 -38.80
N LYS A 487 -17.01 -33.11 -39.60
CA LYS A 487 -16.97 -33.31 -41.07
C LYS A 487 -15.59 -33.02 -41.60
#